data_AF-A0A142D9Y1-F1
#
_entry.id   AF-A0A142D9Y1-F1
#
_cell.length_a   1.000
_cell.length_b   1.000
_cell.length_c   1.000
_cell.angle_alpha   90.00
_cell.angle_beta   90.00
_cell.angle_gamma   90.00
#
_symmetry.space_group_name_H-M   'P 1'
#
loop_
_entity.id
_entity.type
_entity.pdbx_description
1 polymer ?
#
loop_
_entity_poly.entity_id
_entity_poly.type
_entity_poly.pdbx_seq_one_letter_code
_entity_poly.pdbx_strand_id
1 'polypeptide(L)'
;MGSNHMLNLSNQNSEEEKIPSLSDIKDYVKKYNKQKSENDPIRFVITHEPEFAQTLGSLHPELFLFSNSIDMNDARAQHKRLRNLIKDHASNYVFTVRDLLLSGCEDLRVRMDLERMACDSLTYSLVEPLKKNDLTGDERKMFSKKLKERNIQKMTNEQIVDVIMSRPTIIIQKDVESGLKSSSILLHPLTNLVFLRDQQITTARGVVLGSMMLVQRRMETELLRFIFGKLGIPVIADLSLNDDSDDSQSP
;
A
#
# COMPACT_ATOMS: atom_id res chain seq x y z
N MET A 1 -28.02 -40.09 11.26
CA MET A 1 -27.82 -39.14 12.38
C MET A 1 -26.32 -38.95 12.52
N GLY A 2 -25.81 -37.87 11.93
CA GLY A 2 -24.38 -37.64 11.74
C GLY A 2 -23.72 -37.13 13.01
N SER A 3 -22.61 -37.76 13.37
CA SER A 3 -21.72 -37.34 14.46
C SER A 3 -20.99 -36.06 14.08
N ASN A 4 -21.18 -35.02 14.89
CA ASN A 4 -20.47 -33.75 14.81
C ASN A 4 -18.99 -33.95 15.14
N HIS A 5 -18.12 -33.87 14.14
CA HIS A 5 -16.72 -33.52 14.35
C HIS A 5 -16.63 -32.00 14.54
N MET A 6 -16.61 -31.54 15.78
CA MET A 6 -16.10 -30.20 16.12
C MET A 6 -14.59 -30.20 15.87
N LEU A 7 -14.16 -29.57 14.79
CA LEU A 7 -12.78 -29.16 14.59
C LEU A 7 -12.48 -28.03 15.56
N ASN A 8 -11.83 -28.39 16.66
CA ASN A 8 -11.26 -27.45 17.61
C ASN A 8 -9.94 -26.92 17.02
N LEU A 9 -10.02 -25.88 16.19
CA LEU A 9 -8.87 -25.14 15.66
C LEU A 9 -8.84 -23.77 16.36
N SER A 10 -8.36 -23.76 17.59
CA SER A 10 -8.04 -22.52 18.29
C SER A 10 -6.82 -22.73 19.17
N ASN A 11 -5.90 -21.77 19.06
CA ASN A 11 -4.64 -21.60 19.79
C ASN A 11 -3.42 -22.32 19.22
N GLN A 12 -2.99 -21.89 18.03
CA GLN A 12 -1.55 -21.62 17.86
C GLN A 12 -1.30 -20.21 18.40
N ASN A 13 -0.70 -20.13 19.58
CA ASN A 13 -0.06 -18.90 20.07
C ASN A 13 1.03 -18.54 19.06
N SER A 14 0.71 -17.67 18.10
CA SER A 14 1.72 -16.92 17.39
C SER A 14 2.29 -15.94 18.41
N GLU A 15 3.53 -16.16 18.86
CA GLU A 15 4.33 -15.08 19.41
C GLU A 15 4.33 -13.98 18.34
N GLU A 16 3.54 -12.92 18.56
CA GLU A 16 3.58 -11.74 17.71
C GLU A 16 4.99 -11.17 17.85
N GLU A 17 5.79 -11.40 16.81
CA GLU A 17 7.17 -10.97 16.75
C GLU A 17 7.17 -9.44 16.89
N LYS A 18 7.64 -8.96 18.04
CA LYS A 18 7.56 -7.55 18.40
C LYS A 18 8.37 -6.74 17.40
N ILE A 19 7.69 -5.99 16.54
CA ILE A 19 8.32 -5.09 15.57
C ILE A 19 9.14 -4.05 16.35
N PRO A 20 10.43 -3.85 16.04
CA PRO A 20 11.26 -2.80 16.67
C PRO A 20 10.65 -1.41 16.51
N SER A 21 11.04 -0.47 17.37
CA SER A 21 10.56 0.90 17.23
C SER A 21 11.02 1.51 15.90
N LEU A 22 10.25 2.46 15.35
CA LEU A 22 10.63 3.13 14.10
C LEU A 22 12.00 3.82 14.21
N SER A 23 12.38 4.33 15.39
CA SER A 23 13.71 4.86 15.66
C SER A 23 14.80 3.79 15.51
N ASP A 24 14.60 2.61 16.08
CA ASP A 24 15.58 1.50 15.98
C ASP A 24 15.76 1.08 14.52
N ILE A 25 14.65 1.00 13.77
CA ILE A 25 14.67 0.67 12.34
C ILE A 25 15.45 1.75 11.57
N LYS A 26 15.17 3.04 11.81
CA LYS A 26 15.89 4.16 11.17
C LYS A 26 17.39 4.14 11.46
N ASP A 27 17.78 3.90 12.71
CA ASP A 27 19.18 3.87 13.11
C ASP A 27 19.91 2.69 12.47
N TYR A 28 19.26 1.53 12.40
CA TYR A 28 19.78 0.38 11.68
C TYR A 28 19.94 0.65 10.18
N VAL A 29 18.90 1.19 9.55
CA VAL A 29 18.92 1.58 8.13
C VAL A 29 20.03 2.58 7.86
N LYS A 30 20.17 3.63 8.66
CA LYS A 30 21.24 4.65 8.50
C LYS A 30 22.64 4.03 8.52
N LYS A 31 22.85 2.96 9.29
CA LYS A 31 24.12 2.23 9.36
C LYS A 31 24.36 1.32 8.15
N TYR A 32 23.31 0.72 7.59
CA TYR A 32 23.42 -0.39 6.63
C TYR A 32 22.75 -0.15 5.26
N ASN A 33 22.21 1.04 4.97
CA ASN A 33 21.51 1.38 3.70
C ASN A 33 22.43 1.54 2.47
N LYS A 34 23.54 0.82 2.40
CA LYS A 34 24.54 0.93 1.33
C LYS A 34 24.73 -0.42 0.66
N GLN A 35 23.99 -0.68 -0.41
CA GLN A 35 24.21 -1.84 -1.26
C GLN A 35 25.24 -1.49 -2.33
N LYS A 36 26.45 -2.03 -2.22
CA LYS A 36 27.53 -1.82 -3.21
C LYS A 36 27.57 -2.91 -4.26
N SER A 37 27.09 -4.10 -3.90
CA SER A 37 27.10 -5.30 -4.72
C SER A 37 25.82 -6.12 -4.48
N GLU A 38 25.36 -6.83 -5.51
CA GLU A 38 24.30 -7.85 -5.38
C GLU A 38 24.72 -9.02 -4.47
N ASN A 39 26.03 -9.19 -4.25
CA ASN A 39 26.59 -10.24 -3.38
C ASN A 39 26.88 -9.76 -1.95
N ASP A 40 26.54 -8.51 -1.61
CA ASP A 40 26.71 -8.02 -0.25
C ASP A 40 25.82 -8.82 0.71
N PRO A 41 26.26 -9.04 1.98
CA PRO A 41 25.44 -9.73 2.96
C PRO A 41 24.14 -8.94 3.17
N ILE A 42 23.01 -9.64 3.11
CA ILE A 42 21.69 -9.05 3.30
C ILE A 42 21.59 -8.51 4.73
N ARG A 43 21.34 -7.20 4.88
CA ARG A 43 21.20 -6.53 6.20
C ARG A 43 19.79 -6.04 6.46
N PHE A 44 19.08 -5.58 5.45
CA PHE A 44 17.74 -5.02 5.61
C PHE A 44 16.93 -5.39 4.37
N VAL A 45 15.74 -5.94 4.57
CA VAL A 45 14.88 -6.38 3.46
C VAL A 45 13.47 -5.83 3.67
N ILE A 46 12.94 -5.25 2.60
CA ILE A 46 11.53 -4.91 2.50
C ILE A 46 10.89 -5.92 1.55
N THR A 47 9.80 -6.52 2.01
CA THR A 47 8.97 -7.45 1.23
C THR A 47 7.52 -6.97 1.21
N HIS A 48 6.64 -7.64 0.49
CA HIS A 48 5.21 -7.43 0.61
C HIS A 48 4.52 -8.78 0.60
N GLU A 49 3.82 -9.09 1.70
CA GLU A 49 3.09 -10.34 1.82
C GLU A 49 1.86 -10.32 0.91
N PRO A 50 1.53 -11.43 0.21
CA PRO A 50 0.31 -11.52 -0.57
C PRO A 50 -0.94 -11.25 0.28
N GLU A 51 -1.68 -10.21 -0.09
CA GLU A 51 -2.90 -9.75 0.56
C GLU A 51 -4.12 -9.93 -0.37
N PHE A 52 -5.28 -9.39 0.03
CA PHE A 52 -6.51 -9.49 -0.77
C PHE A 52 -6.36 -8.92 -2.19
N ALA A 53 -5.44 -7.97 -2.40
CA ALA A 53 -5.10 -7.44 -3.72
C ALA A 53 -4.76 -8.55 -4.75
N GLN A 54 -3.96 -9.53 -4.35
CA GLN A 54 -3.54 -10.62 -5.24
C GLN A 54 -4.68 -11.60 -5.54
N THR A 55 -5.69 -11.69 -4.66
CA THR A 55 -6.94 -12.40 -4.96
C THR A 55 -7.66 -11.76 -6.14
N LEU A 56 -7.76 -10.43 -6.16
CA LEU A 56 -8.39 -9.68 -7.25
C LEU A 56 -7.60 -9.83 -8.56
N GLY A 57 -6.27 -9.77 -8.49
CA GLY A 57 -5.42 -10.02 -9.66
C GLY A 57 -5.57 -11.45 -10.22
N SER A 58 -5.83 -12.43 -9.35
CA SER A 58 -6.04 -13.82 -9.73
C SER A 58 -7.39 -14.10 -10.42
N LEU A 59 -8.35 -13.17 -10.35
CA LEU A 59 -9.63 -13.31 -11.06
C LEU A 59 -9.47 -13.20 -12.58
N HIS A 60 -8.49 -12.43 -13.04
CA HIS A 60 -8.13 -12.33 -14.45
C HIS A 60 -6.62 -12.12 -14.63
N PRO A 61 -5.79 -13.17 -14.44
CA PRO A 61 -4.33 -13.07 -14.34
C PRO A 61 -3.66 -12.25 -15.46
N GLU A 62 -4.07 -12.48 -16.71
CA GLU A 62 -3.51 -11.80 -17.89
C GLU A 62 -3.65 -10.28 -17.85
N LEU A 63 -4.78 -9.75 -17.33
CA LEU A 63 -5.01 -8.30 -17.23
C LEU A 63 -4.21 -7.66 -16.11
N PHE A 64 -3.74 -8.45 -15.15
CA PHE A 64 -2.98 -8.00 -13.98
C PHE A 64 -1.50 -8.42 -14.01
N LEU A 65 -1.03 -8.94 -15.15
CA LEU A 65 0.36 -9.39 -15.37
C LEU A 65 0.78 -10.59 -14.52
N PHE A 66 -0.18 -11.43 -14.13
CA PHE A 66 0.10 -12.70 -13.48
C PHE A 66 0.13 -13.83 -14.50
N SER A 67 1.07 -14.77 -14.33
CA SER A 67 1.16 -15.94 -15.20
C SER A 67 -0.01 -16.90 -15.03
N ASN A 68 -0.57 -17.00 -13.82
CA ASN A 68 -1.67 -17.90 -13.45
C ASN A 68 -2.45 -17.32 -12.26
N SER A 69 -3.60 -17.92 -11.94
CA SER A 69 -4.28 -17.69 -10.66
C SER A 69 -3.45 -18.23 -9.49
N ILE A 70 -3.58 -17.60 -8.33
CA ILE A 70 -2.76 -17.88 -7.15
C ILE A 70 -3.65 -18.41 -6.02
N ASP A 71 -3.22 -19.51 -5.39
CA ASP A 71 -3.76 -19.91 -4.08
C ASP A 71 -3.19 -19.00 -3.00
N MET A 72 -4.05 -18.21 -2.37
CA MET A 72 -3.63 -17.20 -1.39
C MET A 72 -3.13 -17.80 -0.07
N ASN A 73 -3.62 -18.97 0.33
CA ASN A 73 -3.14 -19.62 1.56
C ASN A 73 -1.72 -20.12 1.34
N ASP A 74 -1.48 -20.80 0.22
CA ASP A 74 -0.16 -21.29 -0.15
C ASP A 74 0.82 -20.13 -0.38
N ALA A 75 0.40 -19.09 -1.10
CA ALA A 75 1.25 -17.92 -1.36
C ALA A 75 1.69 -17.23 -0.07
N ARG A 76 0.77 -17.03 0.89
CA ARG A 76 1.12 -16.47 2.22
C ARG A 76 2.04 -17.39 2.99
N ALA A 77 1.75 -18.69 3.03
CA ALA A 77 2.59 -19.65 3.73
C ALA A 77 4.02 -19.70 3.15
N GLN A 78 4.15 -19.72 1.83
CA GLN A 78 5.44 -19.70 1.14
C GLN A 78 6.19 -18.37 1.38
N HIS A 79 5.50 -17.23 1.28
CA HIS A 79 6.10 -15.94 1.55
C HIS A 79 6.57 -15.80 3.01
N LYS A 80 5.77 -16.30 3.97
CA LYS A 80 6.17 -16.37 5.39
C LYS A 80 7.42 -17.24 5.59
N ARG A 81 7.49 -18.41 4.96
CA ARG A 81 8.69 -19.27 4.98
C ARG A 81 9.91 -18.56 4.40
N LEU A 82 9.75 -17.85 3.28
CA LEU A 82 10.83 -17.04 2.70
C LEU A 82 11.35 -15.99 3.70
N ARG A 83 10.45 -15.22 4.33
CA ARG A 83 10.83 -14.22 5.34
C ARG A 83 11.60 -14.85 6.50
N ASN A 84 11.11 -15.97 7.03
CA ASN A 84 11.77 -16.67 8.13
C ASN A 84 13.17 -17.16 7.75
N LEU A 85 13.33 -17.76 6.55
CA LEU A 85 14.64 -18.19 6.07
C LEU A 85 15.63 -17.02 5.96
N ILE A 86 15.20 -15.85 5.51
CA ILE A 86 16.06 -14.66 5.45
C ILE A 86 16.44 -14.19 6.87
N LYS A 87 15.49 -14.24 7.82
CA LYS A 87 15.75 -13.90 9.22
C LYS A 87 16.78 -14.84 9.85
N ASP A 88 16.58 -16.14 9.68
CA ASP A 88 17.41 -17.19 10.27
C ASP A 88 18.84 -17.18 9.72
N HIS A 89 19.02 -16.82 8.44
CA HIS A 89 20.31 -16.95 7.75
C HIS A 89 21.03 -15.64 7.42
N ALA A 90 20.37 -14.48 7.47
CA ALA A 90 20.98 -13.24 7.00
C ALA A 90 20.73 -12.02 7.88
N SER A 91 19.47 -11.70 8.17
CA SER A 91 19.15 -10.53 9.00
C SER A 91 17.78 -10.60 9.63
N ASN A 92 17.68 -10.27 10.91
CA ASN A 92 16.41 -10.11 11.62
C ASN A 92 15.57 -8.92 11.12
N TYR A 93 16.13 -8.03 10.30
CA TYR A 93 15.43 -6.84 9.78
C TYR A 93 14.77 -7.12 8.42
N VAL A 94 13.75 -7.99 8.45
CA VAL A 94 12.89 -8.31 7.31
C VAL A 94 11.48 -7.83 7.63
N PHE A 95 11.04 -6.77 6.94
CA PHE A 95 9.74 -6.16 7.15
C PHE A 95 8.89 -6.21 5.89
N THR A 96 7.58 -6.30 6.07
CA THR A 96 6.65 -6.07 4.97
C THR A 96 6.35 -4.58 4.81
N VAL A 97 5.87 -4.19 3.64
CA VAL A 97 5.29 -2.85 3.40
C VAL A 97 4.27 -2.48 4.49
N ARG A 98 3.39 -3.41 4.87
CA ARG A 98 2.38 -3.19 5.92
C ARG A 98 3.02 -2.95 7.28
N ASP A 99 4.02 -3.75 7.67
CA ASP A 99 4.77 -3.56 8.92
C ASP A 99 5.36 -2.14 8.99
N LEU A 100 5.95 -1.68 7.87
CA LEU A 100 6.58 -0.37 7.79
C LEU A 100 5.55 0.78 7.79
N LEU A 101 4.39 0.61 7.16
CA LEU A 101 3.31 1.59 7.24
C LEU A 101 2.79 1.73 8.67
N LEU A 102 2.60 0.62 9.38
CA LEU A 102 2.12 0.62 10.78
C LEU A 102 3.19 1.07 11.78
N SER A 103 4.48 0.90 11.48
CA SER A 103 5.57 1.25 12.40
C SER A 103 5.54 2.72 12.85
N GLY A 104 5.67 2.95 14.16
CA GLY A 104 5.77 4.31 14.72
C GLY A 104 4.50 5.17 14.63
N CYS A 105 3.32 4.59 14.36
CA CYS A 105 2.06 5.34 14.34
C CYS A 105 1.60 5.85 15.73
N GLU A 106 2.30 5.49 16.81
CA GLU A 106 2.13 6.12 18.13
C GLU A 106 2.59 7.59 18.13
N ASP A 107 3.50 7.96 17.21
CA ASP A 107 3.86 9.36 16.98
C ASP A 107 2.80 10.03 16.11
N LEU A 108 2.18 11.08 16.66
CA LEU A 108 1.14 11.87 15.99
C LEU A 108 1.57 12.39 14.62
N ARG A 109 2.84 12.76 14.43
CA ARG A 109 3.33 13.27 13.14
C ARG A 109 3.34 12.16 12.08
N VAL A 110 3.87 10.99 12.44
CA VAL A 110 3.92 9.81 11.56
C VAL A 110 2.51 9.36 11.20
N ARG A 111 1.61 9.36 12.19
CA ARG A 111 0.20 9.04 12.00
C ARG A 111 -0.50 10.05 11.09
N MET A 112 -0.27 11.35 11.25
CA MET A 112 -0.81 12.39 10.37
C MET A 112 -0.32 12.26 8.92
N ASP A 113 0.94 11.88 8.71
CA ASP A 113 1.47 11.61 7.38
C ASP A 113 0.79 10.40 6.73
N LEU A 114 0.52 9.35 7.51
CA LEU A 114 -0.25 8.18 7.05
C LEU A 114 -1.72 8.54 6.73
N GLU A 115 -2.39 9.32 7.57
CA GLU A 115 -3.74 9.84 7.32
C GLU A 115 -3.81 10.65 6.02
N ARG A 116 -2.80 11.48 5.75
CA ARG A 116 -2.70 12.27 4.52
C ARG A 116 -2.62 11.35 3.30
N MET A 117 -1.75 10.35 3.36
CA MET A 117 -1.61 9.38 2.27
C MET A 117 -2.91 8.58 2.04
N ALA A 118 -3.63 8.21 3.11
CA ALA A 118 -4.93 7.55 3.00
C ALA A 118 -6.00 8.48 2.42
N CYS A 119 -5.98 9.77 2.79
CA CYS A 119 -6.81 10.77 2.13
C CYS A 119 -6.48 10.85 0.64
N ASP A 120 -5.22 10.85 0.23
CA ASP A 120 -4.87 10.94 -1.19
C ASP A 120 -5.21 9.65 -1.96
N SER A 121 -5.37 8.53 -1.27
CA SER A 121 -5.74 7.23 -1.85
C SER A 121 -7.26 7.00 -2.02
N LEU A 122 -8.10 7.72 -1.29
CA LEU A 122 -9.57 7.60 -1.37
C LEU A 122 -10.15 8.57 -2.40
N THR A 123 -11.00 8.12 -3.31
CA THR A 123 -11.64 9.00 -4.32
C THR A 123 -13.17 8.96 -4.20
N TYR A 124 -13.82 10.10 -4.44
CA TYR A 124 -15.27 10.21 -4.59
C TYR A 124 -15.59 10.59 -6.03
N SER A 125 -16.46 9.81 -6.68
CA SER A 125 -16.94 10.10 -8.04
C SER A 125 -18.47 10.12 -8.06
N LEU A 126 -19.04 10.95 -8.92
CA LEU A 126 -20.50 11.01 -9.14
C LEU A 126 -20.84 10.17 -10.38
N VAL A 127 -21.94 9.43 -10.32
CA VAL A 127 -22.49 8.71 -11.49
C VAL A 127 -22.98 9.73 -12.52
N GLU A 128 -22.55 9.60 -13.76
CA GLU A 128 -23.07 10.43 -14.86
C GLU A 128 -24.59 10.24 -15.03
N PRO A 129 -25.37 11.30 -15.35
CA PRO A 129 -24.94 12.65 -15.73
C PRO A 129 -24.80 13.63 -14.54
N LEU A 130 -24.86 13.16 -13.29
CA LEU A 130 -24.85 14.02 -12.10
C LEU A 130 -23.52 14.78 -11.98
N LYS A 131 -23.57 16.12 -12.01
CA LYS A 131 -22.41 16.98 -11.82
C LYS A 131 -22.40 17.57 -10.42
N LYS A 132 -21.23 18.01 -9.97
CA LYS A 132 -21.07 18.68 -8.66
C LYS A 132 -21.94 19.93 -8.51
N ASN A 133 -22.31 20.59 -9.61
CA ASN A 133 -23.17 21.77 -9.60
C ASN A 133 -24.64 21.45 -9.32
N ASP A 134 -25.07 20.21 -9.56
CA ASP A 134 -26.43 19.72 -9.33
C ASP A 134 -26.68 19.35 -7.86
N LEU A 135 -25.65 19.49 -7.03
CA LEU A 135 -25.66 19.20 -5.61
C LEU A 135 -26.03 20.44 -4.78
N THR A 136 -26.80 20.23 -3.72
CA THR A 136 -27.07 21.27 -2.72
C THR A 136 -25.78 21.66 -1.97
N GLY A 137 -25.82 22.78 -1.24
CA GLY A 137 -24.67 23.22 -0.44
C GLY A 137 -24.23 22.19 0.60
N ASP A 138 -25.18 21.48 1.23
CA ASP A 138 -24.88 20.46 2.22
C ASP A 138 -24.40 19.15 1.60
N GLU A 139 -24.97 18.75 0.47
CA GLU A 139 -24.47 17.62 -0.33
C GLU A 139 -23.02 17.84 -0.78
N ARG A 140 -22.66 19.07 -1.20
CA ARG A 140 -21.27 19.39 -1.56
C ARG A 140 -20.31 19.26 -0.38
N LYS A 141 -20.74 19.57 0.85
CA LYS A 141 -19.91 19.40 2.05
C LYS A 141 -19.57 17.93 2.32
N MET A 142 -20.39 16.98 1.86
CA MET A 142 -20.10 15.54 1.99
C MET A 142 -18.84 15.11 1.23
N PHE A 143 -18.44 15.87 0.21
CA PHE A 143 -17.22 15.63 -0.58
C PHE A 143 -16.06 16.54 -0.18
N SER A 144 -16.23 17.33 0.89
CA SER A 144 -15.20 18.25 1.32
C SER A 144 -13.98 17.50 1.85
N LYS A 145 -12.79 18.02 1.52
CA LYS A 145 -11.51 17.53 2.06
C LYS A 145 -11.55 17.43 3.59
N LYS A 146 -12.14 18.42 4.25
CA LYS A 146 -12.29 18.46 5.72
C LYS A 146 -13.17 17.35 6.30
N LEU A 147 -14.21 16.91 5.59
CA LEU A 147 -15.03 15.78 6.06
C LEU A 147 -14.28 14.47 5.87
N LYS A 148 -13.63 14.31 4.71
CA LYS A 148 -12.79 13.15 4.40
C LYS A 148 -11.69 12.94 5.45
N GLU A 149 -10.91 13.98 5.74
CA GLU A 149 -9.87 13.99 6.78
C GLU A 149 -10.45 13.58 8.14
N ARG A 150 -11.59 14.15 8.54
CA ARG A 150 -12.25 13.83 9.82
C ARG A 150 -12.69 12.36 9.91
N ASN A 151 -13.12 11.77 8.81
CA ASN A 151 -13.54 10.37 8.79
C ASN A 151 -12.31 9.45 8.88
N ILE A 152 -11.24 9.74 8.13
CA ILE A 152 -9.98 9.00 8.19
C ILE A 152 -9.34 9.10 9.59
N GLN A 153 -9.37 10.26 10.23
CA GLN A 153 -8.81 10.46 11.59
C GLN A 153 -9.40 9.53 12.65
N LYS A 154 -10.68 9.13 12.48
CA LYS A 154 -11.39 8.24 13.42
C LYS A 154 -11.08 6.75 13.19
N MET A 155 -10.41 6.40 12.09
CA MET A 155 -10.09 5.02 11.75
C MET A 155 -8.86 4.54 12.53
N THR A 156 -8.78 3.22 12.76
CA THR A 156 -7.57 2.60 13.30
C THR A 156 -6.41 2.66 12.31
N ASN A 157 -5.18 2.41 12.76
CA ASN A 157 -4.01 2.43 11.88
C ASN A 157 -4.12 1.37 10.76
N GLU A 158 -4.64 0.20 11.10
CA GLU A 158 -4.87 -0.91 10.16
C GLU A 158 -5.89 -0.51 9.09
N GLN A 159 -7.00 0.12 9.50
CA GLN A 159 -8.01 0.62 8.56
C GLN A 159 -7.45 1.69 7.63
N ILE A 160 -6.60 2.60 8.15
CA ILE A 160 -5.93 3.62 7.33
C ILE A 160 -5.00 2.96 6.31
N VAL A 161 -4.24 1.94 6.71
CA VAL A 161 -3.41 1.17 5.78
C VAL A 161 -4.27 0.46 4.75
N ASP A 162 -5.41 -0.13 5.14
CA ASP A 162 -6.32 -0.78 4.18
C ASP A 162 -6.86 0.21 3.15
N VAL A 163 -7.16 1.45 3.53
CA VAL A 163 -7.53 2.52 2.59
C VAL A 163 -6.39 2.83 1.61
N ILE A 164 -5.14 2.93 2.10
CA ILE A 164 -3.96 3.16 1.25
C ILE A 164 -3.76 2.01 0.25
N MET A 165 -3.88 0.77 0.72
CA MET A 165 -3.58 -0.43 -0.07
C MET A 165 -4.69 -0.78 -1.07
N SER A 166 -5.95 -0.48 -0.73
CA SER A 166 -7.12 -0.79 -1.58
C SER A 166 -7.52 0.35 -2.53
N ARG A 167 -7.09 1.58 -2.24
CA ARG A 167 -7.33 2.80 -3.04
C ARG A 167 -8.78 2.90 -3.55
N PRO A 168 -9.76 2.98 -2.65
CA PRO A 168 -11.16 2.90 -3.03
C PRO A 168 -11.62 4.16 -3.76
N THR A 169 -12.41 3.98 -4.81
CA THR A 169 -13.25 5.01 -5.42
C THR A 169 -14.70 4.73 -5.08
N ILE A 170 -15.30 5.58 -4.26
CA ILE A 170 -16.72 5.50 -3.92
C ILE A 170 -17.50 6.21 -5.02
N ILE A 171 -18.38 5.46 -5.68
CA ILE A 171 -19.26 5.96 -6.74
C ILE A 171 -20.59 6.35 -6.10
N ILE A 172 -20.96 7.63 -6.17
CA ILE A 172 -22.16 8.18 -5.56
C ILE A 172 -23.22 8.48 -6.63
N GLN A 173 -24.45 8.11 -6.31
CA GLN A 173 -25.65 8.48 -7.06
C GLN A 173 -26.58 9.31 -6.19
N LYS A 174 -27.44 10.09 -6.82
CA LYS A 174 -28.50 10.85 -6.14
C LYS A 174 -29.82 10.13 -6.33
N ASP A 175 -30.45 9.82 -5.21
CA ASP A 175 -31.78 9.22 -5.14
C ASP A 175 -32.80 10.28 -4.76
N VAL A 176 -34.00 10.19 -5.33
CA VAL A 176 -35.02 11.25 -5.23
C VAL A 176 -35.56 11.37 -3.80
N GLU A 177 -35.67 10.25 -3.08
CA GLU A 177 -36.30 10.22 -1.75
C GLU A 177 -35.31 10.39 -0.59
N SER A 178 -34.06 10.00 -0.78
CA SER A 178 -33.09 9.86 0.32
C SER A 178 -31.79 10.65 0.15
N GLY A 179 -31.65 11.39 -0.95
CA GLY A 179 -30.46 12.20 -1.23
C GLY A 179 -29.30 11.37 -1.79
N LEU A 180 -28.08 11.63 -1.32
CA LEU A 180 -26.87 10.98 -1.84
C LEU A 180 -26.68 9.59 -1.24
N LYS A 181 -26.47 8.59 -2.10
CA LYS A 181 -26.18 7.20 -1.75
C LYS A 181 -24.95 6.69 -2.50
N SER A 182 -24.18 5.79 -1.89
CA SER A 182 -23.19 5.04 -2.67
C SER A 182 -23.89 4.04 -3.59
N SER A 183 -23.55 4.08 -4.87
CA SER A 183 -24.00 3.11 -5.88
C SER A 183 -23.09 1.88 -5.87
N SER A 184 -21.77 2.11 -5.93
CA SER A 184 -20.76 1.06 -5.95
C SER A 184 -19.43 1.56 -5.37
N ILE A 185 -18.52 0.63 -5.10
CA ILE A 185 -17.14 0.93 -4.70
C ILE A 185 -16.24 0.23 -5.70
N LEU A 186 -15.37 0.99 -6.36
CA LEU A 186 -14.29 0.45 -7.19
C LEU A 186 -13.03 0.40 -6.34
N LEU A 187 -12.28 -0.70 -6.44
CA LEU A 187 -10.98 -0.83 -5.77
C LEU A 187 -9.88 -0.74 -6.82
N HIS A 188 -8.79 -0.05 -6.48
CA HIS A 188 -7.59 0.05 -7.31
C HIS A 188 -6.38 -0.50 -6.53
N PRO A 189 -6.43 -1.79 -6.14
CA PRO A 189 -5.41 -2.39 -5.27
C PRO A 189 -4.06 -2.50 -5.98
N LEU A 190 -2.99 -2.49 -5.19
CA LEU A 190 -1.61 -2.64 -5.67
C LEU A 190 -1.27 -4.12 -5.90
N THR A 191 -1.84 -4.73 -6.95
CA THR A 191 -1.77 -6.20 -7.18
C THR A 191 -0.35 -6.71 -7.40
N ASN A 192 0.54 -5.92 -8.01
CA ASN A 192 1.91 -6.33 -8.33
C ASN A 192 2.92 -5.95 -7.24
N LEU A 193 2.47 -5.41 -6.11
CA LEU A 193 3.34 -4.98 -5.01
C LEU A 193 4.15 -6.12 -4.37
N VAL A 194 3.75 -7.38 -4.55
CA VAL A 194 4.56 -8.56 -4.12
C VAL A 194 5.92 -8.59 -4.84
N PHE A 195 6.00 -8.02 -6.05
CA PHE A 195 7.22 -7.88 -6.82
C PHE A 195 7.84 -6.50 -6.63
N LEU A 196 8.46 -6.26 -5.46
CA LEU A 196 9.04 -4.97 -5.07
C LEU A 196 10.34 -4.56 -5.79
N ARG A 197 10.92 -5.45 -6.61
CA ARG A 197 12.18 -5.17 -7.33
C ARG A 197 11.95 -4.29 -8.55
N ASP A 198 10.85 -4.48 -9.25
CA ASP A 198 10.63 -3.84 -10.56
C ASP A 198 10.59 -2.31 -10.46
N GLN A 199 10.06 -1.77 -9.36
CA GLN A 199 9.81 -0.34 -9.18
C GLN A 199 11.08 0.42 -8.76
N GLN A 200 12.17 -0.26 -8.42
CA GLN A 200 13.31 0.38 -7.77
C GLN A 200 14.66 -0.32 -8.00
N ILE A 201 15.73 0.47 -7.95
CA ILE A 201 17.11 -0.02 -7.92
C ILE A 201 17.79 0.50 -6.66
N THR A 202 18.26 -0.41 -5.82
CA THR A 202 19.07 -0.07 -4.64
C THR A 202 20.51 0.17 -5.04
N THR A 203 21.12 1.21 -4.48
CA THR A 203 22.52 1.59 -4.75
C THR A 203 23.26 1.89 -3.46
N ALA A 204 24.58 2.12 -3.57
CA ALA A 204 25.40 2.48 -2.42
C ALA A 204 25.07 3.85 -1.83
N ARG A 205 24.31 4.69 -2.56
CA ARG A 205 23.97 6.07 -2.16
C ARG A 205 22.49 6.27 -1.83
N GLY A 206 21.65 5.26 -2.07
CA GLY A 206 20.20 5.37 -1.94
C GLY A 206 19.46 4.57 -2.99
N VAL A 207 18.18 4.88 -3.18
CA VAL A 207 17.29 4.17 -4.09
C VAL A 207 16.98 5.03 -5.31
N VAL A 208 17.00 4.42 -6.49
CA VAL A 208 16.45 4.99 -7.72
C VAL A 208 15.06 4.42 -7.92
N LEU A 209 14.06 5.28 -8.12
CA LEU A 209 12.70 4.86 -8.47
C LEU A 209 12.54 4.81 -9.98
N GLY A 210 12.04 3.69 -10.50
CA GLY A 210 11.86 3.45 -11.92
C GLY A 210 10.60 4.13 -12.49
N SER A 211 10.61 4.38 -13.80
CA SER A 211 9.42 4.81 -14.53
C SER A 211 8.58 3.58 -14.89
N MET A 212 7.40 3.46 -14.29
CA MET A 212 6.49 2.36 -14.64
C MET A 212 5.66 2.73 -15.86
N MET A 213 5.69 1.88 -16.91
CA MET A 213 4.93 2.12 -18.15
C MET A 213 3.42 2.17 -17.92
N LEU A 214 2.90 1.36 -16.99
CA LEU A 214 1.48 1.33 -16.67
C LEU A 214 1.16 2.31 -15.54
N VAL A 215 0.21 3.21 -15.78
CA VAL A 215 -0.29 4.21 -14.81
C VAL A 215 -0.68 3.55 -13.48
N GLN A 216 -1.22 2.33 -13.53
CA GLN A 216 -1.64 1.54 -12.37
C GLN A 216 -0.47 1.25 -11.40
N ARG A 217 0.77 1.11 -11.92
CA ARG A 217 1.98 0.82 -11.13
C ARG A 217 2.69 2.08 -10.61
N ARG A 218 2.30 3.29 -11.06
CA ARG A 218 2.84 4.54 -10.50
C ARG A 218 2.52 4.67 -9.01
N MET A 219 1.36 4.17 -8.60
CA MET A 219 0.94 4.23 -7.20
C MET A 219 1.80 3.35 -6.27
N GLU A 220 2.32 2.22 -6.77
CA GLU A 220 3.28 1.39 -6.04
C GLU A 220 4.56 2.18 -5.74
N THR A 221 5.01 2.98 -6.72
CA THR A 221 6.21 3.82 -6.60
C THR A 221 6.03 4.94 -5.58
N GLU A 222 4.86 5.59 -5.56
CA GLU A 222 4.52 6.61 -4.56
C GLU A 222 4.50 6.04 -3.14
N LEU A 223 3.89 4.86 -2.96
CA LEU A 223 3.87 4.16 -1.68
C LEU A 223 5.29 3.83 -1.19
N LEU A 224 6.14 3.31 -2.08
CA LEU A 224 7.53 3.00 -1.72
C LEU A 224 8.33 4.26 -1.39
N ARG A 225 8.13 5.37 -2.12
CA ARG A 225 8.74 6.67 -1.78
C ARG A 225 8.36 7.11 -0.37
N PHE A 226 7.07 7.01 -0.02
CA PHE A 226 6.61 7.34 1.33
C PHE A 226 7.35 6.52 2.38
N ILE A 227 7.48 5.20 2.16
CA ILE A 227 8.20 4.30 3.06
C ILE A 227 9.69 4.64 3.15
N PHE A 228 10.36 4.94 2.03
CA PHE A 228 11.77 5.33 2.04
C PHE A 228 11.99 6.64 2.79
N GLY A 229 11.15 7.64 2.56
CA GLY A 229 11.16 8.89 3.32
C GLY A 229 10.95 8.64 4.81
N LYS A 230 9.98 7.78 5.16
CA LYS A 230 9.71 7.35 6.53
C LYS A 230 10.92 6.66 7.16
N LEU A 231 11.70 5.89 6.42
CA LEU A 231 12.91 5.20 6.89
C LEU A 231 14.19 6.05 6.83
N GLY A 232 14.14 7.25 6.25
CA GLY A 232 15.32 8.07 6.01
C GLY A 232 16.25 7.52 4.92
N ILE A 233 15.72 6.69 4.02
CA ILE A 233 16.43 6.19 2.84
C ILE A 233 16.34 7.25 1.75
N PRO A 234 17.47 7.78 1.24
CA PRO A 234 17.45 8.80 0.21
C PRO A 234 16.99 8.20 -1.13
N VAL A 235 16.00 8.82 -1.75
CA VAL A 235 15.67 8.60 -3.16
C VAL A 235 16.57 9.52 -3.99
N ILE A 236 17.55 8.94 -4.68
CA ILE A 236 18.62 9.70 -5.37
C ILE A 236 18.27 10.08 -6.81
N ALA A 237 17.32 9.36 -7.41
CA ALA A 237 16.77 9.67 -8.72
C ALA A 237 15.36 9.08 -8.80
N ASP A 238 14.51 9.74 -9.56
CA ASP A 238 13.11 9.37 -9.71
C ASP A 238 12.70 9.57 -11.16
N LEU A 239 12.58 8.44 -11.87
CA LEU A 239 12.25 8.42 -13.28
C LEU A 239 10.73 8.35 -13.50
N SER A 240 9.93 8.27 -12.43
CA SER A 240 8.47 8.24 -12.51
C SER A 240 7.84 9.62 -12.73
N LEU A 241 8.57 10.67 -12.37
CA LEU A 241 8.23 12.06 -12.65
C LEU A 241 8.80 12.42 -14.02
N ASN A 242 8.05 12.15 -15.08
CA ASN A 242 8.31 12.86 -16.34
C ASN A 242 7.87 14.31 -16.10
N ASP A 243 8.78 15.26 -16.31
CA ASP A 243 8.45 16.67 -16.42
C ASP A 243 7.40 16.83 -17.53
N ASP A 244 6.15 17.13 -17.16
CA ASP A 244 5.09 17.56 -18.08
C ASP A 244 5.38 18.99 -18.64
N SER A 245 6.65 19.33 -18.85
CA SER A 245 7.09 20.68 -19.25
C SER A 245 7.54 20.78 -20.71
N ASP A 246 7.01 19.97 -21.62
CA ASP A 246 7.38 20.11 -23.04
C ASP A 246 6.31 19.71 -24.08
N ASP A 247 5.02 19.89 -23.77
CA ASP A 247 3.95 19.89 -24.79
C ASP A 247 3.34 21.30 -24.96
N SER A 248 4.20 22.30 -25.05
CA SER A 248 3.80 23.66 -25.43
C SER A 248 4.70 24.31 -26.47
N GLN A 249 5.10 23.59 -27.52
CA GLN A 249 5.51 24.19 -28.81
C GLN A 249 5.09 23.29 -29.98
N SER A 250 3.89 23.49 -30.55
CA SER A 250 3.64 24.18 -31.83
C SER A 250 3.68 23.25 -33.06
N PRO A 251 3.04 23.58 -34.20
CA PRO A 251 2.13 24.69 -34.50
C PRO A 251 0.65 24.28 -34.71
#